data_AF-A0A257RSZ7-F1
#
_entry.id   AF-A0A257RSZ7-F1
#
_cell.length_a   1.000
_cell.length_b   1.000
_cell.length_c   1.000
_cell.angle_alpha   90.00
_cell.angle_beta   90.00
_cell.angle_gamma   90.00
#
_symmetry.space_group_name_H-M   'P 1'
#
loop_
_entity.id
_entity.type
_entity.pdbx_description
1 polymer ?
#
loop_
_entity_poly.entity_id
_entity_poly.type
_entity_poly.pdbx_seq_one_letter_code
_entity_poly.pdbx_strand_id
1 'polypeptide(L)'
;MHEPISSSQRRRRRLGPFALVALALVMIIIAQHWNLNEYAITPGDATPVAPLVKVHGVATDATHDKILLTDVYLTRVTVWQWFRFQFEHHVEFVTPNQLLEPGVPSDELNAQGYLEMSDSKQAAEVAAFRALGWKVPSRPTGAVINAVFSPSPARRGHLHVGDKVV
;
A
#
# COMPACT_ATOMS: atom_id res chain seq x y z
N MET A 1 0.56 25.93 -78.05
CA MET A 1 0.20 26.47 -76.73
C MET A 1 -0.72 25.48 -76.04
N HIS A 2 -0.24 24.73 -75.05
CA HIS A 2 -1.01 24.21 -73.92
C HIS A 2 -0.03 23.77 -72.81
N GLU A 3 -0.24 24.31 -71.62
CA GLU A 3 0.56 24.16 -70.41
C GLU A 3 0.28 22.83 -69.67
N PRO A 4 1.15 22.44 -68.72
CA PRO A 4 1.26 21.07 -68.21
C PRO A 4 0.28 20.77 -67.06
N ILE A 5 -0.19 19.52 -66.98
CA ILE A 5 -0.93 19.03 -65.81
C ILE A 5 0.09 18.62 -64.74
N SER A 6 0.33 19.55 -63.81
CA SER A 6 1.04 19.29 -62.54
C SER A 6 0.21 18.33 -61.68
N SER A 7 0.59 17.05 -61.59
CA SER A 7 0.12 16.17 -60.52
C SER A 7 1.05 16.31 -59.32
N SER A 8 0.53 16.97 -58.29
CA SER A 8 1.22 17.22 -57.03
C SER A 8 1.60 15.90 -56.35
N GLN A 9 2.90 15.75 -56.07
CA GLN A 9 3.41 14.71 -55.18
C GLN A 9 2.67 14.82 -53.84
N ARG A 10 1.79 13.86 -53.54
CA ARG A 10 1.29 13.65 -52.19
C ARG A 10 2.48 13.31 -51.30
N ARG A 11 3.01 14.32 -50.64
CA ARG A 11 3.98 14.24 -49.55
C ARG A 11 3.35 13.37 -48.47
N ARG A 12 3.55 12.04 -48.56
CA ARG A 12 3.20 11.07 -47.51
C ARG A 12 3.95 11.52 -46.27
N ARG A 13 3.24 12.26 -45.43
CA ARG A 13 3.69 12.76 -44.14
C ARG A 13 4.31 11.57 -43.40
N ARG A 14 5.60 11.65 -43.10
CA ARG A 14 6.33 10.74 -42.19
C ARG A 14 5.86 10.92 -40.73
N LEU A 15 4.55 11.07 -40.54
CA LEU A 15 3.85 11.13 -39.25
C LEU A 15 3.52 9.73 -38.73
N GLY A 16 3.70 8.68 -39.54
CA GLY A 16 3.50 7.29 -39.15
C GLY A 16 4.25 6.85 -37.88
N PRO A 17 5.57 7.06 -37.76
CA PRO A 17 6.29 6.62 -36.57
C PRO A 17 5.97 7.49 -35.34
N PHE A 18 5.81 8.80 -35.50
CA PHE A 18 5.48 9.71 -34.38
C PHE A 18 4.06 9.47 -33.83
N ALA A 19 3.08 9.19 -34.70
CA ALA A 19 1.74 8.85 -34.26
C ALA A 19 1.69 7.49 -33.55
N LEU A 20 2.47 6.51 -34.00
CA LEU A 20 2.61 5.22 -33.32
C LEU A 20 3.28 5.37 -31.95
N VAL A 21 4.34 6.18 -31.84
CA VAL A 21 5.01 6.46 -30.56
C VAL A 21 4.07 7.19 -29.60
N ALA A 22 3.32 8.18 -30.09
CA ALA A 22 2.34 8.89 -29.26
C ALA A 22 1.22 7.95 -28.78
N LEU A 23 0.70 7.07 -29.65
CA LEU A 23 -0.30 6.07 -29.27
C LEU A 23 0.24 5.07 -28.24
N ALA A 24 1.49 4.61 -28.41
CA ALA A 24 2.14 3.72 -27.47
C ALA A 24 2.33 4.39 -26.09
N LEU A 25 2.74 5.66 -26.06
CA LEU A 25 2.84 6.44 -24.82
C LEU A 25 1.49 6.59 -24.13
N VAL A 26 0.42 6.88 -24.88
CA VAL A 26 -0.94 6.98 -24.32
C VAL A 26 -1.40 5.63 -23.74
N MET A 27 -1.13 4.52 -24.44
CA MET A 27 -1.44 3.17 -23.94
C MET A 27 -0.67 2.85 -22.66
N ILE A 28 0.61 3.22 -22.56
CA ILE A 28 1.42 3.04 -21.35
C ILE A 28 0.84 3.85 -20.18
N ILE A 29 0.46 5.11 -20.42
CA ILE A 29 -0.13 5.97 -19.39
C ILE A 29 -1.44 5.37 -18.88
N ILE A 30 -2.32 4.89 -19.77
CA ILE A 30 -3.58 4.23 -19.37
C ILE A 30 -3.30 2.96 -18.55
N ALA A 31 -2.35 2.13 -18.99
CA ALA A 31 -1.97 0.90 -18.30
C ALA A 31 -1.34 1.14 -16.91
N GLN A 32 -0.73 2.31 -16.69
CA GLN A 32 -0.22 2.73 -15.38
C GLN A 32 -1.32 3.14 -14.40
N HIS A 33 -2.50 3.55 -14.88
CA HIS A 33 -3.60 4.00 -14.02
C HIS A 33 -4.64 2.89 -13.76
N TRP A 34 -4.61 1.80 -14.52
CA TRP A 34 -5.48 0.64 -14.29
C TRP A 34 -4.85 -0.35 -13.31
N ASN A 35 -5.40 -0.33 -12.09
CA ASN A 35 -5.10 -1.29 -11.05
C ASN A 35 -5.79 -2.63 -11.35
N LEU A 36 -5.03 -3.73 -11.24
CA LEU A 36 -5.55 -5.08 -11.21
C LEU A 36 -6.14 -5.36 -9.82
N ASN A 37 -6.93 -6.44 -9.73
CA ASN A 37 -7.44 -6.94 -8.46
C ASN A 37 -6.45 -7.92 -7.80
N GLU A 38 -5.17 -7.58 -7.86
CA GLU A 38 -4.06 -8.36 -7.30
C GLU A 38 -3.13 -7.44 -6.51
N TYR A 39 -2.51 -8.02 -5.49
CA TYR A 39 -1.51 -7.37 -4.66
C TYR A 39 -0.17 -8.07 -4.84
N ALA A 40 0.91 -7.31 -4.81
CA ALA A 40 2.27 -7.83 -4.78
C ALA A 40 2.85 -7.59 -3.39
N ILE A 41 3.39 -8.67 -2.80
CA ILE A 41 4.26 -8.61 -1.65
C ILE A 41 5.69 -8.51 -2.18
N THR A 42 6.38 -7.44 -1.78
CA THR A 42 7.77 -7.21 -2.13
C THR A 42 8.57 -6.97 -0.86
N PRO A 43 9.81 -7.50 -0.77
CA PRO A 43 10.70 -7.22 0.35
C PRO A 43 10.97 -5.72 0.41
N GLY A 44 10.87 -5.15 1.61
CA GLY A 44 11.35 -3.80 1.86
C GLY A 44 12.79 -3.79 2.35
N ASP A 45 13.20 -2.66 2.91
CA ASP A 45 14.59 -2.43 3.31
C ASP A 45 14.79 -2.74 4.80
N ALA A 46 15.97 -3.27 5.14
CA ALA A 46 16.39 -3.45 6.53
C ALA A 46 16.80 -2.10 7.13
N THR A 47 15.84 -1.39 7.71
CA THR A 47 16.04 -0.02 8.21
C THR A 47 16.56 -0.04 9.66
N PRO A 48 17.67 0.65 9.97
CA PRO A 48 18.14 0.76 11.34
C PRO A 48 17.16 1.58 12.20
N VAL A 49 16.73 1.03 13.33
CA VAL A 49 15.75 1.71 14.21
C VAL A 49 16.38 2.66 15.21
N ALA A 50 17.69 2.57 15.44
CA ALA A 50 18.40 3.40 16.42
C ALA A 50 18.13 4.92 16.24
N PRO A 51 18.10 5.49 15.02
CA PRO A 51 17.77 6.90 14.81
C PRO A 51 16.31 7.27 15.11
N LEU A 52 15.40 6.28 15.17
CA LEU A 52 13.98 6.47 15.43
C LEU A 52 13.66 6.52 16.94
N VAL A 53 14.57 6.05 17.79
CA VAL A 53 14.39 6.04 19.24
C VAL A 53 15.10 7.24 19.84
N LYS A 54 14.32 8.14 20.46
CA LYS A 54 14.84 9.30 21.19
C LYS A 54 14.50 9.16 22.67
N VAL A 55 15.53 9.06 23.50
CA VAL A 55 15.38 9.06 24.96
C VAL A 55 15.76 10.44 25.48
N HIS A 56 14.87 11.04 26.27
CA HIS A 56 15.11 12.32 26.91
C HIS A 56 15.16 12.13 28.42
N GLY A 57 16.07 12.84 29.11
CA GLY A 57 16.10 12.91 30.57
C GLY A 57 16.88 11.80 31.29
N VAL A 58 17.57 10.91 30.56
CA VAL A 58 18.42 9.86 31.15
C VAL A 58 19.65 9.63 30.27
N ALA A 59 20.79 9.32 30.88
CA ALA A 59 21.98 8.89 30.15
C ALA A 59 21.71 7.52 29.54
N THR A 60 21.76 7.44 28.22
CA THR A 60 21.70 6.19 27.47
C THR A 60 23.09 5.81 27.01
N ASP A 61 23.57 4.64 27.41
CA ASP A 61 24.75 4.03 26.80
C ASP A 61 24.39 3.54 25.40
N ALA A 62 25.19 3.94 24.40
CA ALA A 62 25.03 3.44 23.05
C ALA A 62 25.43 1.96 23.03
N THR A 63 24.45 1.08 22.83
CA THR A 63 24.72 -0.33 22.54
C THR A 63 25.44 -0.45 21.20
N HIS A 64 26.47 -1.31 21.13
CA HIS A 64 27.22 -1.56 19.89
C HIS A 64 26.43 -2.40 18.86
N ASP A 65 25.36 -3.06 19.31
CA ASP A 65 24.52 -3.90 18.49
C ASP A 65 23.49 -3.10 17.69
N LYS A 66 23.25 -3.52 16.45
CA LYS A 66 22.28 -2.89 15.55
C LYS A 66 20.95 -3.62 15.62
N ILE A 67 19.89 -2.89 15.95
CA ILE A 67 18.52 -3.36 15.79
C ILE A 67 18.02 -2.86 14.43
N LEU A 68 17.56 -3.78 13.59
CA LEU A 68 17.06 -3.52 12.25
C LEU A 68 15.57 -3.85 12.18
N LEU A 69 14.77 -2.96 11.62
CA LEU A 69 13.39 -3.21 11.23
C LEU A 69 13.41 -3.75 9.81
N THR A 70 12.82 -4.92 9.61
CA THR A 70 12.57 -5.48 8.28
C THR A 70 11.09 -5.35 7.99
N ASP A 71 10.74 -4.75 6.86
CA ASP A 71 9.36 -4.63 6.41
C ASP A 71 9.17 -5.30 5.05
N VAL A 72 7.89 -5.48 4.71
CA VAL A 72 7.44 -5.95 3.40
C VAL A 72 6.38 -4.98 2.90
N TYR A 73 6.45 -4.64 1.62
CA TYR A 73 5.46 -3.78 1.00
C TYR A 73 4.35 -4.61 0.39
N LEU A 74 3.12 -4.25 0.73
CA LEU A 74 1.91 -4.77 0.10
C LEU A 74 1.33 -3.69 -0.82
N THR A 75 1.48 -3.87 -2.13
CA THR A 75 1.06 -2.85 -3.13
C THR A 75 0.03 -3.42 -4.08
N ARG A 76 -1.02 -2.65 -4.38
CA ARG A 76 -1.97 -3.01 -5.44
C ARG A 76 -1.29 -2.88 -6.80
N VAL A 77 -1.32 -3.96 -7.57
CA VAL A 77 -0.54 -4.07 -8.80
C VAL A 77 -1.28 -3.42 -9.96
N THR A 78 -0.63 -2.54 -10.72
CA THR A 78 -1.14 -2.03 -12.00
C THR A 78 -0.77 -2.98 -13.15
N VAL A 79 -1.47 -2.91 -14.28
CA VAL A 79 -1.19 -3.77 -15.46
C VAL A 79 0.28 -3.68 -15.89
N TRP A 80 0.86 -2.49 -15.84
CA TRP A 80 2.27 -2.28 -16.15
C TRP A 80 3.22 -2.89 -15.11
N GLN A 81 2.91 -2.72 -13.82
CA GLN A 81 3.71 -3.31 -12.74
C GLN A 81 3.66 -4.83 -12.77
N TRP A 82 2.50 -5.42 -13.05
CA TRP A 82 2.34 -6.86 -13.20
C TRP A 82 3.30 -7.43 -14.25
N PHE A 83 3.38 -6.77 -15.41
CA PHE A 83 4.32 -7.16 -16.46
C PHE A 83 5.78 -7.05 -16.01
N ARG A 84 6.16 -6.02 -15.25
CA ARG A 84 7.53 -5.87 -14.74
C ARG A 84 7.87 -6.88 -13.65
N PHE A 85 6.99 -7.06 -12.68
CA PHE A 85 7.17 -7.97 -11.55
C PHE A 85 7.21 -9.45 -11.98
N GLN A 86 6.65 -9.78 -13.15
CA GLN A 86 6.79 -11.13 -13.72
C GLN A 86 8.24 -11.53 -14.00
N PHE A 87 9.16 -10.58 -14.12
CA PHE A 87 10.60 -10.82 -14.31
C PHE A 87 11.39 -10.79 -13.00
N GLU A 88 10.75 -10.55 -11.87
CA GLU A 88 11.37 -10.43 -10.56
C GLU A 88 11.05 -11.64 -9.68
N HIS A 89 12.07 -12.44 -9.34
CA HIS A 89 11.89 -13.69 -8.57
C HIS A 89 11.58 -13.50 -7.08
N HIS A 90 11.57 -12.27 -6.58
CA HIS A 90 11.39 -11.92 -5.18
C HIS A 90 10.00 -11.29 -4.90
N VAL A 91 9.09 -11.35 -5.88
CA VAL A 91 7.74 -10.84 -5.77
C VAL A 91 6.76 -11.99 -5.61
N GLU A 92 5.92 -11.90 -4.60
CA GLU A 92 4.81 -12.84 -4.41
C GLU A 92 3.49 -12.15 -4.72
N PHE A 93 2.73 -12.70 -5.66
CA PHE A 93 1.40 -12.21 -6.00
C PHE A 93 0.36 -12.87 -5.11
N VAL A 94 -0.45 -12.04 -4.45
CA VAL A 94 -1.52 -12.47 -3.56
C VAL A 94 -2.84 -11.83 -3.97
N THR A 95 -3.89 -12.62 -3.92
CA THR A 95 -5.24 -12.15 -4.23
C THR A 95 -5.88 -11.51 -2.98
N PRO A 96 -6.81 -10.55 -3.14
CA PRO A 96 -7.49 -9.93 -2.01
C PRO A 96 -8.14 -10.94 -1.05
N ASN A 97 -8.67 -12.04 -1.57
CA ASN A 97 -9.31 -13.11 -0.78
C ASN A 97 -8.33 -13.89 0.12
N GLN A 98 -7.03 -13.80 -0.14
CA GLN A 98 -5.99 -14.40 0.72
C GLN A 98 -5.54 -13.43 1.83
N LEU A 99 -5.75 -12.12 1.63
CA LEU A 99 -5.36 -11.07 2.57
C LEU A 99 -6.50 -10.70 3.52
N LEU A 100 -7.73 -10.86 3.06
CA LEU A 100 -8.94 -10.45 3.75
C LEU A 100 -9.83 -11.65 4.04
N GLU A 101 -10.48 -11.61 5.19
CA GLU A 101 -11.59 -12.50 5.45
C GLU A 101 -12.69 -12.29 4.38
N PRO A 102 -13.32 -13.37 3.89
CA PRO A 102 -14.37 -13.27 2.90
C PRO A 102 -15.47 -12.31 3.33
N GLY A 103 -15.71 -11.28 2.51
CA GLY A 103 -16.74 -10.26 2.76
C GLY A 103 -16.21 -8.95 3.36
N VAL A 104 -14.93 -8.84 3.71
CA VAL A 104 -14.33 -7.55 4.10
C VAL A 104 -13.91 -6.76 2.84
N PRO A 105 -14.34 -5.50 2.67
CA PRO A 105 -13.92 -4.66 1.56
C PRO A 105 -12.43 -4.31 1.60
N SER A 106 -11.73 -4.38 0.46
CA SER A 106 -10.27 -4.17 0.39
C SER A 106 -9.80 -2.74 0.59
N ASP A 107 -10.72 -1.77 0.51
CA ASP A 107 -10.50 -0.37 0.82
C ASP A 107 -10.33 -0.09 2.32
N GLU A 108 -10.78 -1.01 3.19
CA GLU A 108 -10.69 -0.86 4.64
C GLU A 108 -9.36 -1.37 5.24
N LEU A 109 -8.56 -2.12 4.46
CA LEU A 109 -7.28 -2.71 4.90
C LEU A 109 -6.32 -1.70 5.54
N ASN A 110 -6.18 -0.52 4.95
CA ASN A 110 -5.27 0.50 5.47
C ASN A 110 -5.75 1.09 6.80
N ALA A 111 -7.06 1.30 6.93
CA ALA A 111 -7.66 1.83 8.15
C ALA A 111 -7.53 0.79 9.29
N GLN A 112 -7.82 -0.48 8.97
CA GLN A 112 -7.62 -1.61 9.89
C GLN A 112 -6.16 -1.70 10.35
N GLY A 113 -5.19 -1.74 9.42
CA GLY A 113 -3.78 -1.84 9.77
C GLY A 113 -3.28 -0.67 10.62
N TYR A 114 -3.82 0.54 10.43
CA TYR A 114 -3.50 1.69 11.28
C TYR A 114 -4.00 1.51 12.72
N LEU A 115 -5.23 1.01 12.90
CA LEU A 115 -5.80 0.71 14.22
C LEU A 115 -5.00 -0.39 14.93
N GLU A 116 -4.72 -1.48 14.23
CA GLU A 116 -3.93 -2.60 14.78
C GLU A 116 -2.52 -2.16 15.19
N MET A 117 -1.88 -1.31 14.39
CA MET A 117 -0.58 -0.72 14.73
C MET A 117 -0.67 0.19 15.97
N SER A 118 -1.74 0.99 16.09
CA SER A 118 -1.98 1.84 17.25
C SER A 118 -2.14 1.01 18.53
N ASP A 119 -2.97 -0.04 18.47
CA ASP A 119 -3.21 -0.95 19.59
C ASP A 119 -1.93 -1.69 19.98
N SER A 120 -1.13 -2.14 19.00
CA SER A 120 0.16 -2.79 19.23
C SER A 120 1.15 -1.87 19.97
N LYS A 121 1.23 -0.59 19.58
CA LYS A 121 2.08 0.40 20.27
C LYS A 121 1.65 0.60 21.73
N GLN A 122 0.35 0.74 21.97
CA GLN A 122 -0.18 0.91 23.32
C GLN A 122 0.08 -0.35 24.17
N ALA A 123 -0.11 -1.54 23.61
CA ALA A 123 0.20 -2.80 24.28
C ALA A 123 1.69 -2.93 24.62
N ALA A 124 2.57 -2.52 23.70
CA ALA A 124 4.02 -2.51 23.91
C ALA A 124 4.43 -1.54 25.03
N GLU A 125 3.83 -0.37 25.10
CA GLU A 125 4.05 0.60 26.18
C GLU A 125 3.64 0.02 27.55
N VAL A 126 2.45 -0.58 27.62
CA VAL A 126 1.97 -1.25 28.84
C VAL A 126 2.90 -2.40 29.24
N ALA A 127 3.37 -3.20 28.28
CA ALA A 127 4.33 -4.28 28.53
C ALA A 127 5.66 -3.75 29.06
N ALA A 128 6.18 -2.65 28.49
CA ALA A 128 7.40 -2.00 28.93
C ALA A 128 7.29 -1.48 30.38
N PHE A 129 6.23 -0.77 30.72
CA PHE A 129 6.01 -0.30 32.09
C PHE A 129 5.86 -1.45 33.08
N ARG A 130 5.15 -2.52 32.71
CA ARG A 130 5.02 -3.72 33.56
C ARG A 130 6.36 -4.41 33.77
N ALA A 131 7.21 -4.48 32.75
CA ALA A 131 8.57 -5.02 32.87
C ALA A 131 9.44 -4.20 33.86
N LEU A 132 9.18 -2.90 33.98
CA LEU A 132 9.79 -2.02 34.98
C LEU A 132 9.15 -2.13 36.39
N GLY A 133 8.17 -3.03 36.58
CA GLY A 133 7.49 -3.25 37.86
C GLY A 133 6.33 -2.28 38.14
N TRP A 134 5.93 -1.44 37.18
CA TRP A 134 4.83 -0.49 37.37
C TRP A 134 3.48 -1.22 37.27
N LYS A 135 2.55 -0.85 38.16
CA LYS A 135 1.15 -1.27 38.05
C LYS A 135 0.44 -0.34 37.08
N VAL A 136 0.09 -0.85 35.90
CA VAL A 136 -0.64 -0.10 34.87
C VAL A 136 -2.13 -0.48 34.90
N PRO A 137 -3.00 0.31 35.55
CA PRO A 137 -4.43 0.02 35.61
C PRO A 137 -5.08 0.25 34.24
N SER A 138 -5.93 -0.67 33.79
CA SER A 138 -6.73 -0.53 32.58
C SER A 138 -8.17 -0.16 32.91
N ARG A 139 -8.76 0.81 32.19
CA ARG A 139 -10.19 1.11 32.24
C ARG A 139 -10.82 0.79 30.89
N PRO A 140 -11.90 0.00 30.83
CA PRO A 140 -12.61 -0.24 29.58
C PRO A 140 -13.26 1.08 29.11
N THR A 141 -12.97 1.49 27.87
CA THR A 141 -13.50 2.73 27.26
C THR A 141 -14.42 2.46 26.06
N GLY A 142 -14.80 1.20 25.85
CA GLY A 142 -15.57 0.73 24.70
C GLY A 142 -14.79 -0.27 23.83
N ALA A 143 -15.38 -0.66 22.71
CA ALA A 143 -14.77 -1.49 21.68
C ALA A 143 -14.69 -0.73 20.35
N VAL A 144 -13.57 -0.86 19.64
CA VAL A 144 -13.38 -0.25 18.31
C VAL A 144 -13.71 -1.29 17.24
N ILE A 145 -14.43 -0.87 16.20
CA ILE A 145 -14.76 -1.72 15.05
C ILE A 145 -13.52 -1.86 14.17
N ASN A 146 -12.99 -3.09 14.06
CA ASN A 146 -11.79 -3.37 13.29
C ASN A 146 -12.06 -3.80 11.83
N ALA A 147 -13.27 -4.31 11.54
CA ALA A 147 -13.69 -4.71 10.19
C ALA A 147 -15.21 -4.67 10.05
N VAL A 148 -15.72 -4.34 8.85
CA VAL A 148 -17.16 -4.38 8.54
C VAL A 148 -17.43 -5.23 7.29
N PHE A 149 -18.09 -6.37 7.48
CA PHE A 149 -18.43 -7.27 6.37
C PHE A 149 -19.52 -6.71 5.46
N SER A 150 -19.46 -7.03 4.17
CA SER A 150 -20.47 -6.71 3.17
C SER A 150 -20.88 -7.97 2.38
N PRO A 151 -22.18 -8.31 2.32
CA PRO A 151 -23.31 -7.60 2.93
C PRO A 151 -23.48 -7.95 4.43
N SER A 152 -23.70 -6.94 5.28
CA SER A 152 -24.06 -7.15 6.69
C SER A 152 -25.02 -6.06 7.20
N PRO A 153 -25.76 -6.31 8.31
CA PRO A 153 -26.51 -5.25 9.00
C PRO A 153 -25.63 -4.08 9.44
N ALA A 154 -24.38 -4.32 9.87
CA ALA A 154 -23.44 -3.27 10.26
C ALA A 154 -23.13 -2.32 9.11
N ARG A 155 -22.88 -2.86 7.90
CA ARG A 155 -22.68 -2.06 6.68
C ARG A 155 -23.93 -1.25 6.30
N ARG A 156 -25.12 -1.85 6.41
CA ARG A 156 -26.39 -1.15 6.16
C ARG A 156 -26.69 -0.08 7.21
N GLY A 157 -26.22 -0.27 8.43
CA GLY A 157 -26.28 0.70 9.52
C GLY A 157 -25.23 1.80 9.43
N HIS A 158 -24.44 1.85 8.34
CA HIS A 158 -23.37 2.83 8.12
C HIS A 158 -22.30 2.84 9.23
N LEU A 159 -22.01 1.66 9.80
CA LEU A 159 -20.83 1.49 10.65
C LEU A 159 -19.56 1.39 9.79
N HIS A 160 -18.49 1.99 10.28
CA HIS A 160 -17.19 2.03 9.62
C HIS A 160 -16.08 1.50 10.54
N VAL A 161 -14.99 1.06 9.92
CA VAL A 161 -13.75 0.74 10.65
C VAL A 161 -13.26 1.99 11.39
N GLY A 162 -12.95 1.84 12.67
CA GLY A 162 -12.56 2.93 13.57
C GLY A 162 -13.70 3.52 14.39
N ASP A 163 -14.96 3.18 14.11
CA ASP A 163 -16.07 3.56 14.99
C ASP A 163 -15.90 2.92 16.37
N LYS A 164 -16.25 3.67 17.42
CA LYS A 164 -16.17 3.19 18.81
C LYS A 164 -17.57 2.95 19.37
N VAL A 165 -17.81 1.73 19.83
CA VAL A 165 -19.03 1.31 20.52
C VAL A 165 -18.82 1.49 22.02
N VAL A 166 -19.67 2.31 22.66
CA VAL A 166 -19.64 2.65 24.09
C VAL A 166 -20.95 2.36 24.78
#